data_AF-A0A096P1L1-F1
#
_entry.id   AF-A0A096P1L1-F1
#
_cell.length_a   1.000
_cell.length_b   1.000
_cell.length_c   1.000
_cell.angle_alpha   90.00
_cell.angle_beta   90.00
_cell.angle_gamma   90.00
#
_symmetry.space_group_name_H-M   'P 1'
#
loop_
_entity.id
_entity.type
_entity.pdbx_description
1 polymer ?
#
loop_
_entity_poly.entity_id
_entity_poly.type
_entity_poly.pdbx_seq_one_letter_code
_entity_poly.pdbx_strand_id
1 'polypeptide(L)'
;MGFIFSKSMNESMKNQKEFMLMSARLQLERQLIMQSEMRERQMAMQIAWSREFLKYFGTFFGFAAISLTAGAIKKKKPAFLVPIVPLSFILTYQYDLGYGTLLERMKGEAEDILETEKSKLQLPRGMITFESIEKARKEQSKFFIDK
;
A
#
# COMPACT_ATOMS: atom_id res chain seq x y z
N MET A 1 60.64 11.74 12.17
CA MET A 1 59.57 10.86 12.69
C MET A 1 58.15 11.44 12.57
N GLY A 2 57.92 12.76 12.60
CA GLY A 2 56.56 13.35 12.49
C GLY A 2 55.83 13.20 11.14
N PHE A 3 56.57 13.13 10.03
CA PHE A 3 55.98 12.99 8.69
C PHE A 3 55.32 11.63 8.47
N ILE A 4 55.91 10.55 9.03
CA ILE A 4 55.39 9.18 8.92
C ILE A 4 54.10 9.02 9.76
N PHE A 5 54.04 9.66 10.94
CA PHE A 5 52.88 9.62 11.83
C PHE A 5 51.69 10.42 11.29
N SER A 6 51.92 11.58 10.66
CA SER A 6 50.85 12.35 10.01
C SER A 6 50.28 11.65 8.77
N LYS A 7 51.12 10.90 8.03
CA LYS A 7 50.70 10.15 6.84
C LYS A 7 49.86 8.92 7.23
N SER A 8 50.28 8.16 8.24
CA SER A 8 49.51 7.01 8.73
C SER A 8 48.18 7.42 9.38
N MET A 9 48.12 8.57 10.05
CA MET A 9 46.88 9.13 10.62
C MET A 9 45.91 9.64 9.54
N ASN A 10 46.43 10.25 8.47
CA ASN A 10 45.57 10.69 7.36
C ASN A 10 45.06 9.50 6.54
N GLU A 11 45.88 8.45 6.40
CA GLU A 11 45.51 7.19 5.75
C GLU A 11 44.48 6.41 6.58
N SER A 12 44.60 6.37 7.92
CA SER A 12 43.59 5.77 8.79
C SER A 12 42.26 6.54 8.78
N MET A 13 42.30 7.88 8.78
CA MET A 13 41.10 8.73 8.64
C MET A 13 40.43 8.56 7.28
N LYS A 14 41.21 8.41 6.20
CA LYS A 14 40.70 8.12 4.86
C LYS A 14 40.04 6.74 4.83
N ASN A 15 40.69 5.72 5.37
CA ASN A 15 40.13 4.37 5.49
C ASN A 15 38.86 4.35 6.36
N GLN A 16 38.80 5.13 7.43
CA GLN A 16 37.60 5.28 8.26
C GLN A 16 36.45 5.96 7.51
N LYS A 17 36.73 7.00 6.72
CA LYS A 17 35.73 7.65 5.84
C LYS A 17 35.25 6.70 4.76
N GLU A 18 36.15 5.95 4.12
CA GLU A 18 35.81 4.94 3.12
C GLU A 18 34.95 3.82 3.72
N PHE A 19 35.28 3.34 4.93
CA PHE A 19 34.47 2.38 5.65
C PHE A 19 33.08 2.94 6.03
N MET A 20 33.01 4.20 6.46
CA MET A 20 31.74 4.88 6.77
C MET A 20 30.86 5.02 5.52
N LEU A 21 31.44 5.43 4.38
CA LEU A 21 30.75 5.53 3.10
C LEU A 21 30.29 4.15 2.60
N MET A 22 31.14 3.14 2.72
CA MET A 22 30.80 1.75 2.36
C MET A 22 29.66 1.21 3.24
N SER A 23 29.69 1.48 4.54
CA SER A 23 28.61 1.08 5.46
C SER A 23 27.30 1.80 5.16
N ALA A 24 27.34 3.11 4.90
CA ALA A 24 26.17 3.89 4.52
C ALA A 24 25.55 3.38 3.21
N ARG A 25 26.39 3.06 2.21
CA ARG A 25 25.95 2.47 0.95
C ARG A 25 25.30 1.11 1.16
N LEU A 26 25.93 0.23 1.95
CA LEU A 26 25.40 -1.10 2.26
C LEU A 26 24.06 -1.02 3.00
N GLN A 27 23.89 -0.05 3.90
CA GLN A 27 22.61 0.18 4.59
C GLN A 27 21.52 0.63 3.62
N LEU A 28 21.83 1.55 2.70
CA LEU A 28 20.88 2.00 1.67
C LEU A 28 20.48 0.86 0.73
N GLU A 29 21.43 0.06 0.26
CA GLU A 29 21.17 -1.11 -0.61
C GLU A 29 20.25 -2.11 0.10
N ARG A 30 20.50 -2.40 1.39
CA ARG A 30 19.62 -3.27 2.20
C ARG A 30 18.22 -2.69 2.36
N GLN A 31 18.09 -1.38 2.57
CA GLN A 31 16.78 -0.73 2.70
C GLN A 31 15.98 -0.82 1.40
N LEU A 32 16.62 -0.61 0.25
CA LEU A 32 15.96 -0.73 -1.05
C LEU A 32 15.50 -2.16 -1.31
N ILE A 33 16.36 -3.15 -1.06
CA ILE A 33 16.00 -4.57 -1.19
C ILE A 33 14.84 -4.92 -0.26
N MET A 34 14.91 -4.52 1.01
CA MET A 34 13.85 -4.75 1.99
C MET A 34 12.52 -4.14 1.53
N GLN A 35 12.52 -2.92 0.99
CA GLN A 35 11.30 -2.28 0.49
C GLN A 35 10.71 -3.04 -0.71
N SER A 36 11.56 -3.50 -1.64
CA SER A 36 11.11 -4.29 -2.78
C SER A 36 10.51 -5.63 -2.34
N GLU A 37 11.19 -6.37 -1.47
CA GLU A 37 10.72 -7.65 -0.95
C GLU A 37 9.43 -7.51 -0.15
N MET A 38 9.32 -6.48 0.70
CA MET A 38 8.11 -6.23 1.48
C MET A 38 6.91 -5.92 0.57
N ARG A 39 7.13 -5.17 -0.51
CA ARG A 39 6.09 -4.87 -1.51
C ARG A 39 5.65 -6.15 -2.23
N GLU A 40 6.60 -6.97 -2.67
CA GLU A 40 6.30 -8.26 -3.31
C GLU A 40 5.55 -9.21 -2.36
N ARG A 41 5.98 -9.30 -1.10
CA ARG A 41 5.32 -10.12 -0.08
C ARG A 41 3.92 -9.62 0.25
N GLN A 42 3.71 -8.30 0.35
CA GLN A 42 2.38 -7.72 0.54
C GLN A 42 1.44 -8.04 -0.62
N MET A 43 1.93 -7.94 -1.86
CA MET A 43 1.17 -8.35 -3.05
C MET A 43 0.84 -9.84 -3.05
N ALA A 44 1.82 -10.69 -2.77
CA ALA A 44 1.62 -12.13 -2.69
C ALA A 44 0.59 -12.49 -1.61
N MET A 45 0.65 -11.83 -0.44
CA MET A 45 -0.33 -11.99 0.63
C MET A 45 -1.73 -11.54 0.21
N GLN A 46 -1.87 -10.45 -0.54
CA GLN A 46 -3.17 -9.99 -1.04
C GLN A 46 -3.80 -11.01 -2.00
N ILE A 47 -3.00 -11.56 -2.91
CA ILE A 47 -3.44 -12.62 -3.84
C ILE A 47 -3.82 -13.88 -3.05
N ALA A 48 -2.96 -14.32 -2.14
CA ALA A 48 -3.20 -15.50 -1.30
C ALA A 48 -4.48 -15.35 -0.47
N TRP A 49 -4.68 -14.17 0.14
CA TRP A 49 -5.89 -13.85 0.90
C TRP A 49 -7.14 -13.95 0.03
N SER A 50 -7.13 -13.38 -1.18
CA SER A 50 -8.26 -13.45 -2.09
C SER A 50 -8.57 -14.89 -2.52
N ARG A 51 -7.52 -15.69 -2.81
CA ARG A 51 -7.67 -17.12 -3.12
C ARG A 51 -8.26 -17.91 -1.97
N GLU A 52 -7.84 -17.62 -0.74
CA GLU A 52 -8.37 -18.29 0.45
C GLU A 52 -9.82 -17.89 0.72
N PHE A 53 -10.14 -16.59 0.58
CA PHE A 53 -11.50 -16.07 0.68
C PHE A 53 -12.45 -16.78 -0.28
N LEU A 54 -12.04 -17.00 -1.53
CA LEU A 54 -12.85 -17.71 -2.53
C LEU A 54 -13.23 -19.14 -2.13
N LYS A 55 -12.37 -19.86 -1.40
CA LYS A 55 -12.67 -21.23 -0.97
C LYS A 55 -13.85 -21.25 0.00
N TYR A 56 -13.80 -20.39 1.02
CA TYR A 56 -14.84 -20.31 2.04
C TYR A 56 -16.10 -19.62 1.52
N PHE A 57 -15.93 -18.46 0.87
CA PHE A 57 -17.05 -17.69 0.33
C PHE A 57 -17.72 -18.40 -0.84
N GLY A 58 -16.96 -19.08 -1.71
CA GLY A 58 -17.53 -19.87 -2.80
C GLY A 58 -18.39 -21.02 -2.30
N THR A 59 -17.95 -21.71 -1.24
CA THR A 59 -18.76 -22.76 -0.58
C THR A 59 -20.03 -22.17 0.02
N PHE A 60 -19.92 -21.07 0.78
CA PHE A 60 -21.06 -20.34 1.33
C PHE A 60 -22.04 -19.87 0.25
N PHE A 61 -21.54 -19.27 -0.82
CA PHE A 61 -22.31 -18.81 -1.95
C PHE A 61 -23.05 -19.96 -2.64
N GLY A 62 -22.38 -21.10 -2.83
CA GLY A 62 -23.01 -22.31 -3.38
C GLY A 62 -24.19 -22.77 -2.54
N PHE A 63 -24.01 -22.90 -1.22
CA PHE A 63 -25.11 -23.24 -0.31
C PHE A 63 -26.24 -22.22 -0.35
N ALA A 64 -25.91 -20.92 -0.25
CA ALA A 64 -26.90 -19.85 -0.26
C ALA A 64 -27.68 -19.81 -1.58
N ALA A 65 -27.00 -19.94 -2.72
CA ALA A 65 -27.63 -19.94 -4.04
C ALA A 65 -28.60 -21.12 -4.20
N ILE A 66 -28.20 -22.33 -3.77
CA ILE A 66 -29.08 -23.51 -3.79
C ILE A 66 -30.30 -23.30 -2.88
N SER A 67 -30.09 -22.87 -1.63
CA SER A 67 -31.18 -22.66 -0.67
C SER A 67 -32.16 -21.58 -1.11
N LEU A 68 -31.66 -20.45 -1.62
CA LEU A 68 -32.49 -19.34 -2.12
C LEU A 68 -33.25 -19.73 -3.39
N THR A 69 -32.61 -20.47 -4.30
CA THR A 69 -33.26 -20.96 -5.52
C THR A 69 -34.38 -21.94 -5.21
N ALA A 70 -34.12 -22.92 -4.33
CA ALA A 70 -35.14 -23.84 -3.86
C ALA A 70 -36.32 -23.10 -3.17
N GLY A 71 -36.01 -22.07 -2.36
CA GLY A 71 -37.00 -21.20 -1.74
C GLY A 71 -37.84 -20.42 -2.76
N ALA A 72 -37.20 -19.88 -3.81
CA ALA A 72 -37.86 -19.16 -4.89
C ALA A 72 -38.88 -20.04 -5.63
N ILE A 73 -38.49 -21.27 -5.97
CA ILE A 73 -39.34 -22.25 -6.65
C ILE A 73 -40.49 -22.67 -5.74
N LYS A 74 -40.20 -23.10 -4.50
CA LYS A 74 -41.22 -23.63 -3.57
C LYS A 74 -42.27 -22.58 -3.18
N LYS A 75 -41.84 -21.33 -2.98
CA LYS A 75 -42.74 -20.23 -2.61
C LYS A 75 -43.29 -19.46 -3.81
N LYS A 76 -42.90 -19.81 -5.04
CA LYS A 76 -43.22 -19.09 -6.28
C LYS A 76 -42.91 -17.59 -6.18
N LYS A 77 -41.82 -17.24 -5.49
CA LYS A 77 -41.39 -15.86 -5.24
C LYS A 77 -39.98 -15.65 -5.78
N PRO A 78 -39.83 -15.07 -6.99
CA PRO A 78 -38.50 -14.87 -7.57
C PRO A 78 -37.64 -13.88 -6.79
N ALA A 79 -38.24 -13.05 -5.92
CA ALA A 79 -37.52 -12.11 -5.06
C ALA A 79 -36.44 -12.76 -4.17
N PHE A 80 -36.54 -14.07 -3.87
CA PHE A 80 -35.49 -14.79 -3.14
C PHE A 80 -34.16 -14.87 -3.91
N LEU A 81 -34.14 -14.66 -5.23
CA LEU A 81 -32.92 -14.65 -6.04
C LEU A 81 -32.19 -13.30 -6.00
N VAL A 82 -32.85 -12.22 -5.54
CA VAL A 82 -32.28 -10.87 -5.51
C VAL A 82 -30.93 -10.81 -4.78
N PRO A 83 -30.73 -11.48 -3.61
CA PRO A 83 -29.43 -11.47 -2.93
C PRO A 83 -28.32 -12.21 -3.68
N ILE A 84 -28.64 -13.14 -4.60
CA ILE A 84 -27.64 -13.90 -5.35
C ILE A 84 -26.84 -12.98 -6.28
N VAL A 85 -27.48 -11.93 -6.81
CA VAL A 85 -26.85 -10.97 -7.72
C VAL A 85 -25.70 -10.21 -7.05
N PRO A 86 -25.88 -9.44 -5.96
CA PRO A 86 -24.74 -8.76 -5.32
C PRO A 86 -23.70 -9.74 -4.77
N LEU A 87 -24.10 -10.94 -4.32
CA LEU A 87 -23.14 -11.95 -3.87
C LEU A 87 -22.26 -12.49 -5.02
N SER A 88 -22.81 -12.63 -6.23
CA SER A 88 -22.03 -13.06 -7.40
C SER A 88 -21.04 -11.99 -7.87
N PHE A 89 -21.38 -10.70 -7.72
CA PHE A 89 -20.42 -9.60 -7.95
C PHE A 89 -19.20 -9.72 -7.01
N ILE A 90 -19.42 -9.99 -5.72
CA ILE A 90 -18.32 -10.18 -4.76
C ILE A 90 -17.48 -11.39 -5.17
N LEU A 91 -18.11 -12.51 -5.53
CA LEU A 91 -17.41 -13.73 -5.93
C LEU A 91 -16.53 -13.50 -7.17
N THR A 92 -17.09 -12.90 -8.21
CA THR A 92 -16.38 -12.63 -9.47
C THR A 92 -15.26 -11.61 -9.29
N TYR A 93 -15.48 -10.56 -8.51
CA TYR A 93 -14.45 -9.58 -8.15
C TYR A 93 -13.26 -10.25 -7.43
N GLN A 94 -13.53 -11.09 -6.42
CA GLN A 94 -12.48 -11.82 -5.71
C GLN A 94 -11.79 -12.84 -6.62
N TYR A 95 -12.53 -13.46 -7.54
CA TYR A 95 -11.95 -14.38 -8.52
C TYR A 95 -10.93 -13.68 -9.41
N ASP A 96 -11.26 -12.49 -9.93
CA ASP A 96 -10.36 -11.70 -10.76
C ASP A 96 -9.18 -11.11 -9.95
N LEU A 97 -9.39 -10.75 -8.67
CA LEU A 97 -8.30 -10.35 -7.77
C LEU A 97 -7.29 -11.49 -7.51
N GLY A 98 -7.77 -12.71 -7.28
CA GLY A 98 -6.93 -13.85 -6.88
C GLY A 98 -6.29 -14.62 -8.04
N TYR A 99 -6.97 -14.70 -9.18
CA TYR A 99 -6.54 -15.51 -10.34
C TYR A 99 -6.50 -14.75 -11.66
N GLY A 100 -7.18 -13.63 -11.76
CA GLY A 100 -7.27 -12.85 -12.98
C GLY A 100 -6.23 -11.74 -13.07
N THR A 101 -6.58 -10.67 -13.80
CA THR A 101 -5.67 -9.57 -14.17
C THR A 101 -5.97 -8.28 -13.43
N LEU A 102 -6.93 -8.28 -12.49
CA LEU A 102 -7.36 -7.05 -11.81
C LEU A 102 -6.20 -6.31 -11.14
N LEU A 103 -5.28 -7.01 -10.45
CA LEU A 103 -4.13 -6.36 -9.82
C LEU A 103 -3.16 -5.75 -10.84
N GLU A 104 -3.01 -6.35 -12.01
CA GLU A 104 -2.19 -5.81 -13.10
C GLU A 104 -2.85 -4.56 -13.70
N ARG A 105 -4.16 -4.60 -13.93
CA ARG A 105 -4.93 -3.43 -14.40
C ARG A 105 -4.90 -2.28 -13.40
N MET A 106 -5.04 -2.58 -12.11
CA MET A 106 -4.93 -1.56 -11.05
C MET A 106 -3.54 -0.93 -10.99
N LYS A 107 -2.48 -1.69 -11.28
CA LYS A 107 -1.12 -1.14 -11.38
C LYS A 107 -1.00 -0.20 -12.58
N GLY A 108 -1.48 -0.61 -13.75
CA GLY A 108 -1.46 0.24 -14.94
C GLY A 108 -2.24 1.53 -14.75
N GLU A 109 -3.43 1.47 -14.15
CA GLU A 109 -4.21 2.66 -13.80
C GLU A 109 -3.47 3.57 -12.81
N ALA A 110 -2.80 2.98 -11.80
CA ALA A 110 -2.01 3.75 -10.84
C ALA A 110 -0.80 4.43 -11.50
N GLU A 111 -0.16 3.77 -12.46
CA GLU A 111 0.93 4.35 -13.25
C GLU A 111 0.42 5.52 -14.11
N ASP A 112 -0.71 5.37 -14.78
CA ASP A 112 -1.33 6.45 -15.56
C ASP A 112 -1.66 7.66 -14.66
N ILE A 113 -2.31 7.44 -13.51
CA ILE A 113 -2.61 8.52 -12.55
C ILE A 113 -1.33 9.27 -12.10
N LEU A 114 -0.23 8.56 -11.90
CA LEU A 114 1.05 9.16 -11.50
C LEU A 114 1.68 10.00 -12.61
N GLU A 115 1.41 9.68 -13.87
CA GLU A 115 1.95 10.38 -15.04
C GLU A 115 1.04 11.52 -15.52
N THR A 116 -0.25 11.23 -15.74
CA THR A 116 -1.21 12.14 -16.40
C THR A 116 -2.03 12.96 -15.41
N GLU A 117 -2.27 12.46 -14.19
CA GLU A 117 -3.20 13.08 -13.23
C GLU A 117 -2.54 13.61 -11.95
N LYS A 118 -1.26 14.04 -12.01
CA LYS A 118 -0.51 14.55 -10.84
C LYS A 118 -1.23 15.63 -10.03
N SER A 119 -2.11 16.41 -10.65
CA SER A 119 -2.93 17.42 -9.95
C SER A 119 -3.85 16.79 -8.89
N LYS A 120 -4.38 15.58 -9.11
CA LYS A 120 -5.22 14.85 -8.14
C LYS A 120 -4.44 14.36 -6.92
N LEU A 121 -3.12 14.24 -7.05
CA LEU A 121 -2.22 13.75 -5.99
C LEU A 121 -1.71 14.88 -5.10
N GLN A 122 -2.00 16.13 -5.42
CA GLN A 122 -1.55 17.28 -4.64
C GLN A 122 -2.30 17.32 -3.31
N LEU A 123 -1.55 17.58 -2.23
CA LEU A 123 -2.14 17.75 -0.91
C LEU A 123 -3.06 18.98 -0.89
N PRO A 124 -4.23 18.91 -0.23
CA PRO A 124 -5.07 20.08 -0.04
C PRO A 124 -4.29 21.14 0.75
N ARG A 125 -4.22 22.37 0.21
CA ARG A 125 -3.40 23.51 0.67
C ARG A 125 -1.90 23.43 0.37
N GLY A 126 -1.47 22.49 -0.48
CA GLY A 126 -0.07 22.35 -0.90
C GLY A 126 0.81 21.72 0.18
N MET A 127 2.13 21.78 0.00
CA MET A 127 3.07 21.31 1.01
C MET A 127 3.02 22.22 2.24
N ILE A 128 3.06 21.63 3.43
CA ILE A 128 3.17 22.35 4.70
C ILE A 128 4.52 23.09 4.69
N THR A 129 4.47 24.42 4.50
CA THR A 129 5.65 25.27 4.59
C THR A 129 5.90 25.69 6.03
N PHE A 130 7.14 26.06 6.34
CA PHE A 130 7.49 26.60 7.66
C PHE A 130 6.57 27.76 8.07
N GLU A 131 6.26 28.68 7.14
CA GLU A 131 5.35 29.80 7.38
C GLU A 131 3.93 29.34 7.77
N SER A 132 3.42 28.28 7.12
CA SER A 132 2.11 27.72 7.46
C SER A 132 2.07 27.13 8.88
N ILE A 133 3.17 26.52 9.33
CA ILE A 133 3.34 26.01 10.70
C ILE A 133 3.45 27.18 11.69
N GLU A 134 4.25 28.19 11.37
CA GLU A 134 4.45 29.35 12.25
C GLU A 134 3.16 30.15 12.43
N LYS A 135 2.40 30.34 11.35
CA LYS A 135 1.08 30.98 11.39
C LYS A 135 0.09 30.19 12.24
N ALA A 136 0.00 28.86 12.05
CA ALA A 136 -0.84 27.99 12.88
C ALA A 136 -0.45 28.06 14.37
N ARG A 137 0.86 28.12 14.67
CA ARG A 137 1.36 28.25 16.05
C ARG A 137 0.98 29.60 16.68
N LYS A 138 1.06 30.71 15.92
CA LYS A 138 0.65 32.06 16.38
C LYS A 138 -0.86 32.16 16.60
N GLU A 139 -1.66 31.53 15.75
CA GLU A 139 -3.11 31.46 15.91
C GLU A 139 -3.51 30.64 17.14
N GLN A 140 -2.85 29.49 17.37
CA GLN A 140 -3.02 28.72 18.61
C GLN A 140 -2.62 29.53 19.85
N SER A 141 -1.48 30.23 19.83
CA SER A 141 -1.04 31.01 20.99
C SER A 141 -1.98 32.17 21.32
N LYS A 142 -2.58 32.84 20.32
CA LYS A 142 -3.58 33.87 20.56
C LYS A 142 -4.84 33.30 21.24
N PHE A 143 -5.25 32.10 20.87
CA PHE A 143 -6.42 31.43 21.45
C PHE A 143 -6.26 31.08 22.94
N PHE A 144 -5.02 30.91 23.43
CA PHE A 144 -4.73 30.68 24.85
C PHE A 144 -4.56 31.97 25.66
N ILE A 145 -4.40 33.12 25.01
CA ILE A 145 -4.24 34.41 25.67
C ILE A 145 -5.61 35.10 25.86
N ASP A 146 -6.59 34.80 25.01
CA ASP A 146 -7.92 35.41 25.00
C ASP A 146 -8.99 34.62 25.80
N LYS A 147 -8.56 33.75 26.73
CA LYS A 147 -9.41 32.90 27.57
C LYS A 147 -9.07 33.08 29.04
#